data_AF-A0AAV9VTT0-F1
#
_entry.id   AF-A0AAV9VTT0-F1
#
_cell.length_a   1.000
_cell.length_b   1.000
_cell.length_c   1.000
_cell.angle_alpha   90.00
_cell.angle_beta   90.00
_cell.angle_gamma   90.00
#
_symmetry.space_group_name_H-M   'P 1'
#
loop_
_entity.id
_entity.type
_entity.pdbx_description
1 polymer ?
#
loop_
_entity_poly.entity_id
_entity_poly.type
_entity_poly.pdbx_seq_one_letter_code
_entity_poly.pdbx_strand_id
1 'polypeptide(L)'
;MARLINRKKIQMAIGYAFKSDTHVVEALESTGHARYHGKHDGHKRLALLGDAVLGLVQLDQWYQTSQSRGMADLRLKQHTNQKLQECADRLGITGEILLAPTHADLHLQGGQVQIARETKASAVEALLGAVWLDSNRDFGQVKKVACKLGVVDDES
;
A
#
# COMPACT_ATOMS: atom_id res chain seq x y z
N MET A 1 12.01 -21.97 -7.77
CA MET A 1 10.53 -21.98 -7.71
C MET A 1 10.05 -20.54 -7.72
N ALA A 2 9.01 -20.22 -8.50
CA ALA A 2 8.38 -18.90 -8.43
C ALA A 2 7.77 -18.70 -7.03
N ARG A 3 8.11 -17.60 -6.36
CA ARG A 3 7.54 -17.27 -5.06
C ARG A 3 6.06 -16.93 -5.25
N LEU A 4 5.20 -17.55 -4.45
CA LEU A 4 3.76 -17.28 -4.45
C LEU A 4 3.41 -16.42 -3.23
N ILE A 5 2.53 -15.44 -3.45
CA ILE A 5 1.98 -14.58 -2.38
C ILE A 5 1.05 -15.39 -1.49
N ASN A 6 1.21 -15.30 -0.17
CA ASN A 6 0.23 -15.79 0.78
C ASN A 6 -0.96 -14.82 0.89
N ARG A 7 -1.92 -14.98 -0.03
CA ARG A 7 -3.10 -14.12 -0.13
C ARG A 7 -3.94 -14.06 1.14
N LYS A 8 -4.15 -15.20 1.82
CA LYS A 8 -4.92 -15.23 3.06
C LYS A 8 -4.29 -14.34 4.13
N LYS A 9 -2.96 -14.40 4.26
CA LYS A 9 -2.22 -13.53 5.18
C LYS A 9 -2.42 -12.05 4.85
N ILE A 10 -2.36 -11.67 3.56
CA ILE A 10 -2.59 -10.28 3.14
C ILE A 10 -4.02 -9.84 3.41
N GLN A 11 -5.01 -10.64 3.04
CA GLN A 11 -6.42 -10.33 3.29
C GLN A 11 -6.72 -10.16 4.79
N MET A 12 -6.11 -11.00 5.64
CA MET A 12 -6.20 -10.86 7.10
C MET A 12 -5.52 -9.60 7.60
N ALA A 13 -4.33 -9.27 7.08
CA ALA A 13 -3.56 -8.09 7.46
C ALA A 13 -4.33 -6.80 7.15
N ILE A 14 -4.96 -6.72 5.98
CA ILE A 14 -5.69 -5.51 5.54
C ILE A 14 -7.17 -5.53 5.90
N GLY A 15 -7.72 -6.66 6.33
CA GLY A 15 -9.14 -6.80 6.69
C GLY A 15 -10.10 -6.79 5.48
N TYR A 16 -9.63 -7.18 4.29
CA TYR A 16 -10.42 -7.19 3.06
C TYR A 16 -10.22 -8.51 2.29
N ALA A 17 -11.32 -9.14 1.87
CA ALA A 17 -11.29 -10.32 1.03
C ALA A 17 -11.46 -9.90 -0.45
N PHE A 18 -10.46 -10.17 -1.27
CA PHE A 18 -10.50 -9.83 -2.69
C PHE A 18 -11.45 -10.74 -3.45
N LYS A 19 -12.22 -10.16 -4.38
CA LYS A 19 -13.00 -10.89 -5.37
C LYS A 19 -12.11 -11.37 -6.51
N SER A 20 -11.15 -10.54 -6.91
CA SER A 20 -10.15 -10.86 -7.92
C SER A 20 -8.75 -10.99 -7.33
N ASP A 21 -8.18 -12.15 -7.57
CA ASP A 21 -6.81 -12.51 -7.28
C ASP A 21 -5.77 -11.66 -8.02
N THR A 22 -6.13 -11.04 -9.14
CA THR A 22 -5.17 -10.28 -9.96
C THR A 22 -4.75 -8.98 -9.28
N HIS A 23 -5.67 -8.30 -8.60
CA HIS A 23 -5.40 -7.00 -7.97
C HIS A 23 -4.40 -7.14 -6.82
N VAL A 24 -4.53 -8.17 -5.98
CA VAL A 24 -3.58 -8.41 -4.87
C VAL A 24 -2.20 -8.83 -5.38
N VAL A 25 -2.13 -9.59 -6.48
CA VAL A 25 -0.85 -9.97 -7.09
C VAL A 25 -0.14 -8.76 -7.69
N GLU A 26 -0.86 -7.93 -8.44
CA GLU A 26 -0.30 -6.69 -9.01
C GLU A 26 0.16 -5.73 -7.90
N ALA A 27 -0.60 -5.58 -6.81
CA ALA A 27 -0.25 -4.72 -5.70
C ALA A 27 1.05 -5.11 -4.98
N LEU A 28 1.42 -6.40 -5.04
CA LEU A 28 2.60 -6.95 -4.39
C LEU A 28 3.74 -7.27 -5.37
N GLU A 29 3.56 -7.03 -6.67
CA GLU A 29 4.60 -7.18 -7.68
C GLU A 29 5.48 -5.93 -7.72
N SER A 30 6.73 -6.01 -7.22
CA SER A 30 7.65 -4.88 -7.28
C SER A 30 7.95 -4.47 -8.72
N THR A 31 8.40 -3.22 -8.91
CA THR A 31 8.86 -2.77 -10.23
C THR A 31 10.04 -3.62 -10.74
N GLY A 32 10.99 -4.00 -9.87
CA GLY A 32 12.08 -4.89 -10.25
C GLY A 32 11.58 -6.27 -10.71
N HIS A 33 10.65 -6.88 -9.97
CA HIS A 33 10.05 -8.17 -10.32
C HIS A 33 9.31 -8.10 -11.66
N ALA A 34 8.47 -7.07 -11.85
CA ALA A 34 7.75 -6.84 -13.10
C ALA A 34 8.71 -6.77 -14.30
N ARG A 35 9.77 -5.95 -14.20
CA ARG A 35 10.77 -5.77 -15.25
C ARG A 35 11.56 -7.04 -15.56
N TYR A 36 11.88 -7.82 -14.53
CA TYR A 36 12.53 -9.12 -14.70
C TYR A 36 11.68 -10.08 -15.56
N HIS A 37 10.35 -9.94 -15.51
CA HIS A 37 9.40 -10.71 -16.31
C HIS A 37 8.91 -9.98 -17.58
N GLY A 38 9.60 -8.92 -18.03
CA GLY A 38 9.26 -8.19 -19.25
C GLY A 38 8.03 -7.28 -19.16
N LYS A 39 7.55 -6.99 -17.94
CA LYS A 39 6.50 -5.99 -17.66
C LYS A 39 7.14 -4.66 -17.23
N HIS A 40 6.36 -3.59 -17.13
CA HIS A 40 6.89 -2.26 -16.86
C HIS A 40 6.91 -1.88 -15.38
N ASP A 41 5.74 -1.62 -14.81
CA ASP A 41 5.62 -0.79 -13.62
C ASP A 41 5.38 -1.57 -12.33
N GLY A 42 4.96 -2.84 -12.45
CA GLY A 42 4.44 -3.62 -11.33
C GLY A 42 3.35 -2.84 -10.61
N HIS A 43 3.44 -2.81 -9.28
CA HIS A 43 2.53 -2.10 -8.40
C HIS A 43 2.44 -0.58 -8.56
N LYS A 44 3.34 0.10 -9.31
CA LYS A 44 3.41 1.58 -9.32
C LYS A 44 2.15 2.27 -9.84
N ARG A 45 1.44 1.68 -10.80
CA ARG A 45 0.17 2.25 -11.30
C ARG A 45 -0.94 2.16 -10.26
N LEU A 46 -1.05 1.02 -9.57
CA LEU A 46 -1.98 0.87 -8.45
C LEU A 46 -1.59 1.75 -7.27
N ALA A 47 -0.30 1.91 -6.99
CA ALA A 47 0.20 2.78 -5.93
C ALA A 47 -0.22 4.22 -6.15
N LEU A 48 -0.06 4.75 -7.36
CA LEU A 48 -0.49 6.12 -7.69
C LEU A 48 -2.01 6.31 -7.48
N LEU A 49 -2.81 5.33 -7.88
CA LEU A 49 -4.26 5.36 -7.63
C LEU A 49 -4.57 5.30 -6.13
N GLY A 50 -3.91 4.41 -5.40
CA GLY A 50 -4.13 4.21 -3.97
C GLY A 50 -3.69 5.39 -3.12
N ASP A 51 -2.61 6.07 -3.47
CA ASP A 51 -2.17 7.32 -2.84
C ASP A 51 -3.23 8.42 -2.99
N ALA A 52 -3.77 8.60 -4.20
CA ALA A 52 -4.85 9.55 -4.44
C ALA A 52 -6.12 9.21 -3.63
N VAL A 53 -6.48 7.93 -3.53
CA VAL A 53 -7.65 7.49 -2.74
C VAL A 53 -7.38 7.65 -1.24
N LEU A 54 -6.18 7.37 -0.76
CA LEU A 54 -5.78 7.62 0.63
C LEU A 54 -5.86 9.12 0.98
N GLY A 55 -5.42 9.98 0.06
CA GLY A 55 -5.58 11.42 0.18
C GLY A 55 -7.04 11.84 0.27
N LEU A 56 -7.91 11.25 -0.56
CA LEU A 56 -9.36 11.48 -0.48
C LEU A 56 -9.95 11.06 0.86
N VAL A 57 -9.58 9.87 1.38
CA VAL A 57 -10.06 9.40 2.70
C VAL A 57 -9.68 10.38 3.81
N GLN A 58 -8.45 10.87 3.80
CA GLN A 58 -7.99 11.84 4.81
C GLN A 58 -8.72 13.18 4.69
N LEU A 59 -8.93 13.66 3.46
CA LEU A 59 -9.65 14.91 3.22
C LEU A 59 -11.12 14.80 3.61
N ASP A 60 -11.77 13.67 3.34
CA ASP A 60 -13.15 13.40 3.75
C ASP A 60 -13.30 13.46 5.28
N GLN A 61 -12.42 12.78 6.02
CA GLN A 61 -12.42 12.85 7.50
C GLN A 61 -12.12 14.25 8.01
N TRP A 62 -11.14 14.94 7.43
CA TRP A 62 -10.80 16.31 7.84
C TRP A 62 -11.95 17.28 7.57
N TYR A 63 -12.64 17.15 6.44
CA TYR A 63 -13.70 18.07 6.02
C TYR A 63 -14.90 18.08 6.98
N GLN A 64 -15.12 16.98 7.71
CA GLN A 64 -16.15 16.87 8.74
C GLN A 64 -15.79 17.60 10.04
N THR A 65 -14.55 18.08 10.18
CA THR A 65 -14.07 18.81 11.35
C THR A 65 -14.11 20.33 11.15
N SER A 66 -14.03 21.09 12.25
CA SER A 66 -13.85 22.55 12.21
C SER A 66 -12.37 22.98 12.09
N GLN A 67 -11.47 22.07 11.71
CA GLN A 67 -10.03 22.37 11.62
C GLN A 67 -9.71 23.24 10.38
N SER A 68 -8.66 24.04 10.46
CA SER A 68 -8.24 24.90 9.35
C SER A 68 -7.72 24.10 8.15
N ARG A 69 -7.74 24.69 6.95
CA ARG A 69 -7.13 24.11 5.74
C ARG A 69 -5.66 23.73 5.94
N GLY A 70 -4.90 24.50 6.74
CA GLY A 70 -3.51 24.19 7.04
C GLY A 70 -3.33 22.85 7.76
N MET A 71 -4.32 22.42 8.55
CA MET A 71 -4.33 21.09 9.15
C MET A 71 -4.58 19.99 8.12
N ALA A 72 -5.42 20.24 7.11
CA ALA A 72 -5.61 19.32 5.97
C ALA A 72 -4.30 19.09 5.22
N ASP A 73 -3.61 20.19 4.89
CA ASP A 73 -2.32 20.13 4.19
C ASP A 73 -1.26 19.38 5.02
N LEU A 74 -1.29 19.53 6.35
CA LEU A 74 -0.41 18.80 7.25
C LEU A 74 -0.75 17.31 7.28
N ARG A 75 -2.03 16.93 7.37
CA ARG A 75 -2.47 15.52 7.34
C ARG A 75 -1.99 14.82 6.06
N LEU A 76 -2.24 15.43 4.90
CA LEU A 76 -1.79 14.90 3.61
C LEU A 76 -0.27 14.68 3.56
N LYS A 77 0.52 15.60 4.15
CA LYS A 77 1.98 15.48 4.23
C LYS A 77 2.47 14.47 5.29
N GLN A 78 1.66 14.16 6.31
CA GLN A 78 2.04 13.23 7.36
C GLN A 78 2.09 11.77 6.89
N HIS A 79 1.43 11.43 5.79
CA HIS A 79 1.55 10.13 5.12
C HIS A 79 2.78 10.10 4.26
N THR A 80 3.92 9.96 4.93
CA THR A 80 5.21 9.78 4.27
C THR A 80 5.42 8.31 3.93
N ASN A 81 6.29 8.05 2.94
CA ASN A 81 6.80 6.70 2.66
C ASN A 81 7.31 5.99 3.93
N GLN A 82 7.76 6.73 4.95
CA GLN A 82 8.15 6.15 6.22
C GLN A 82 6.96 5.55 7.00
N LYS A 83 5.83 6.25 7.16
CA LYS A 83 4.68 5.66 7.87
C LYS A 83 4.12 4.43 7.13
N LEU A 84 4.06 4.52 5.80
CA LEU A 84 3.57 3.43 4.96
C LEU A 84 4.49 2.21 5.00
N GLN A 85 5.82 2.40 5.00
CA GLN A 85 6.75 1.29 5.14
C GLN A 85 6.68 0.64 6.53
N GLU A 86 6.53 1.44 7.59
CA GLU A 86 6.37 0.94 8.96
C GLU A 86 5.10 0.10 9.10
N CYS A 87 4.02 0.52 8.43
CA CYS A 87 2.79 -0.27 8.30
C CYS A 87 3.05 -1.62 7.61
N ALA A 88 3.75 -1.60 6.46
CA ALA A 88 4.06 -2.81 5.71
C ALA A 88 4.85 -3.83 6.55
N ASP A 89 5.85 -3.35 7.29
CA ASP A 89 6.67 -4.18 8.17
C ASP A 89 5.85 -4.73 9.34
N ARG A 90 5.10 -3.86 10.03
CA ARG A 90 4.27 -4.23 11.21
C ARG A 90 3.24 -5.31 10.87
N LEU A 91 2.63 -5.23 9.69
CA LEU A 91 1.60 -6.17 9.25
C LEU A 91 2.14 -7.38 8.46
N GLY A 92 3.46 -7.47 8.30
CA GLY A 92 4.11 -8.57 7.60
C GLY A 92 3.85 -8.59 6.09
N ILE A 93 3.40 -7.47 5.51
CA ILE A 93 3.16 -7.26 4.07
C ILE A 93 4.50 -7.27 3.32
N THR A 94 5.55 -6.70 3.91
CA THR A 94 6.93 -6.73 3.37
C THR A 94 7.37 -8.14 2.99
N GLY A 95 6.96 -9.14 3.79
CA GLY A 95 7.25 -10.56 3.56
C GLY A 95 6.45 -11.21 2.43
N GLU A 96 5.59 -10.49 1.73
CA GLU A 96 4.80 -10.97 0.59
C GLU A 96 5.08 -10.19 -0.70
N ILE A 97 5.92 -9.15 -0.66
CA ILE A 97 6.34 -8.42 -1.86
C ILE A 97 7.19 -9.36 -2.73
N LEU A 98 6.78 -9.50 -3.99
CA LEU A 98 7.53 -10.21 -5.02
C LEU A 98 8.67 -9.30 -5.48
N LEU A 99 9.89 -9.81 -5.43
CA LEU A 99 11.11 -9.09 -5.78
C LEU A 99 11.83 -9.84 -6.89
N ALA A 100 12.50 -9.13 -7.79
CA ALA A 100 13.43 -9.77 -8.70
C ALA A 100 14.60 -10.40 -7.92
N PRO A 101 15.27 -11.42 -8.47
CA PRO A 101 16.55 -11.94 -7.94
C PRO A 101 17.72 -10.95 -8.09
N THR A 102 17.43 -9.67 -8.33
CA THR A 102 18.40 -8.59 -8.54
C THR A 102 18.32 -7.59 -7.37
N HIS A 103 19.30 -6.69 -7.26
CA HIS A 103 19.31 -5.67 -6.21
C HIS A 103 18.41 -4.45 -6.48
N ALA A 104 17.60 -4.46 -7.55
CA ALA A 104 16.84 -3.28 -7.99
C ALA A 104 15.86 -2.72 -6.93
N ASP A 105 15.35 -3.58 -6.06
CA ASP A 105 14.39 -3.21 -4.99
C ASP A 105 15.01 -3.29 -3.59
N LEU A 106 16.34 -3.45 -3.50
CA LEU A 106 17.05 -3.71 -2.26
C LEU A 106 17.94 -2.51 -1.87
N HIS A 107 18.09 -2.30 -0.58
CA HIS A 107 18.89 -1.23 0.02
C HIS A 107 19.67 -1.76 1.22
N LEU A 108 20.81 -1.14 1.54
CA LEU A 108 21.64 -1.50 2.69
C LEU A 108 21.31 -0.62 3.89
N GLN A 109 20.72 -1.21 4.94
CA GLN A 109 20.46 -0.53 6.21
C GLN A 109 21.17 -1.25 7.34
N GLY A 110 22.05 -0.55 8.06
CA GLY A 110 22.74 -1.13 9.22
C GLY A 110 23.53 -2.40 8.90
N GLY A 111 24.08 -2.51 7.67
CA GLY A 111 24.82 -3.70 7.21
C GLY A 111 23.95 -4.87 6.74
N GLN A 112 22.63 -4.73 6.73
CA GLN A 112 21.70 -5.74 6.23
C GLN A 112 21.01 -5.29 4.94
N VAL A 113 20.84 -6.23 4.01
CA VAL A 113 20.06 -6.03 2.78
C VAL A 113 18.58 -6.07 3.14
N GLN A 114 17.86 -4.98 2.87
CA GLN A 114 16.42 -4.84 3.10
C GLN A 114 15.70 -4.40 1.84
N ILE A 115 14.39 -4.63 1.78
CA ILE A 115 13.55 -4.04 0.73
C ILE A 115 13.55 -2.52 0.90
N ALA A 116 13.69 -1.78 -0.20
CA ALA A 116 13.67 -0.32 -0.19
C ALA A 116 12.37 0.24 0.40
N ARG A 117 12.49 1.35 1.13
CA ARG A 117 11.36 2.04 1.80
C ARG A 117 10.25 2.35 0.80
N GLU A 118 10.61 2.85 -0.37
CA GLU A 118 9.70 3.25 -1.44
C GLU A 118 8.93 2.04 -1.98
N THR A 119 9.57 0.88 -2.10
CA THR A 119 8.92 -0.35 -2.55
C THR A 119 7.89 -0.82 -1.53
N LYS A 120 8.22 -0.78 -0.24
CA LYS A 120 7.28 -1.12 0.85
C LYS A 120 6.09 -0.16 0.90
N ALA A 121 6.35 1.15 0.83
CA ALA A 121 5.30 2.18 0.84
C ALA A 121 4.36 2.02 -0.36
N SER A 122 4.92 1.89 -1.57
CA SER A 122 4.12 1.69 -2.78
C SER A 122 3.35 0.37 -2.78
N ALA A 123 3.76 -0.65 -2.05
CA ALA A 123 2.96 -1.87 -1.89
C ALA A 123 1.69 -1.60 -1.04
N VAL A 124 1.79 -0.80 0.02
CA VAL A 124 0.64 -0.42 0.85
C VAL A 124 -0.32 0.48 0.08
N GLU A 125 0.19 1.48 -0.64
CA GLU A 125 -0.62 2.32 -1.54
C GLU A 125 -1.30 1.45 -2.60
N ALA A 126 -0.56 0.53 -3.24
CA ALA A 126 -1.13 -0.33 -4.26
C ALA A 126 -2.20 -1.27 -3.72
N LEU A 127 -2.11 -1.73 -2.46
CA LEU A 127 -3.17 -2.49 -1.81
C LEU A 127 -4.44 -1.65 -1.63
N LEU A 128 -4.33 -0.37 -1.28
CA LEU A 128 -5.49 0.54 -1.24
C LEU A 128 -6.09 0.75 -2.63
N GLY A 129 -5.25 0.94 -3.65
CA GLY A 129 -5.69 1.04 -5.05
C GLY A 129 -6.37 -0.25 -5.55
N ALA A 130 -5.83 -1.41 -5.17
CA ALA A 130 -6.42 -2.71 -5.47
C ALA A 130 -7.78 -2.88 -4.80
N VAL A 131 -7.92 -2.52 -3.52
CA VAL A 131 -9.21 -2.55 -2.81
C VAL A 131 -10.21 -1.62 -3.49
N TRP A 132 -9.81 -0.40 -3.85
CA TRP A 132 -10.66 0.55 -4.55
C TRP A 132 -11.22 -0.01 -5.87
N LEU A 133 -10.41 -0.71 -6.66
CA LEU A 133 -10.89 -1.32 -7.91
C LEU A 133 -11.78 -2.56 -7.65
N ASP A 134 -11.34 -3.45 -6.76
CA ASP A 134 -12.04 -4.71 -6.46
C ASP A 134 -13.39 -4.50 -5.76
N SER A 135 -13.50 -3.44 -4.96
CA SER A 135 -14.73 -3.03 -4.29
C SER A 135 -15.70 -2.29 -5.21
N ASN A 136 -15.35 -2.09 -6.49
CA ASN A 136 -16.07 -1.24 -7.43
C ASN A 136 -16.19 0.22 -6.95
N ARG A 137 -15.06 0.79 -6.51
CA ARG A 137 -14.92 2.18 -6.05
C ARG A 137 -15.75 2.49 -4.81
N ASP A 138 -15.87 1.50 -3.92
CA ASP A 138 -16.51 1.68 -2.61
C ASP A 138 -15.54 2.39 -1.66
N PHE A 139 -15.83 3.67 -1.43
CA PHE A 139 -15.07 4.53 -0.52
C PHE A 139 -15.07 4.00 0.92
N GLY A 140 -16.20 3.46 1.40
CA GLY A 140 -16.32 2.94 2.76
C GLY A 140 -15.43 1.71 2.98
N GLN A 141 -15.28 0.85 1.98
CA GLN A 141 -14.35 -0.28 2.04
C GLN A 141 -12.89 0.18 2.10
N VAL A 142 -12.50 1.18 1.30
CA VAL A 142 -11.13 1.71 1.36
C VAL A 142 -10.87 2.41 2.68
N LYS A 143 -11.81 3.21 3.20
CA LYS A 143 -11.71 3.85 4.53
C LYS A 143 -11.47 2.79 5.63
N LYS A 144 -12.28 1.72 5.67
CA LYS A 144 -12.09 0.60 6.62
C LYS A 144 -10.70 -0.03 6.53
N VAL A 145 -10.20 -0.26 5.32
CA VAL A 145 -8.86 -0.82 5.10
C VAL A 145 -7.78 0.17 5.55
N ALA A 146 -7.91 1.46 5.23
CA ALA A 146 -6.97 2.49 5.64
C ALA A 146 -6.88 2.62 7.17
N CYS A 147 -8.01 2.58 7.88
CA CYS A 147 -8.07 2.52 9.34
C CYS A 147 -7.42 1.22 9.87
N LYS A 148 -7.74 0.06 9.26
CA LYS A 148 -7.15 -1.24 9.64
C LYS A 148 -5.62 -1.27 9.49
N LEU A 149 -5.10 -0.63 8.46
CA LEU A 149 -3.67 -0.45 8.22
C LEU A 149 -3.02 0.50 9.26
N GLY A 150 -3.82 1.30 9.98
CA GLY A 150 -3.34 2.34 10.88
C GLY A 150 -2.66 3.49 10.15
N VAL A 151 -3.08 3.73 8.89
CA VAL A 151 -2.62 4.84 8.05
C VAL A 151 -3.67 5.94 7.96
N VAL A 152 -4.76 5.84 8.70
CA VAL A 152 -5.77 6.86 8.90
C VAL A 152 -6.35 6.62 10.30
N ASP A 153 -6.76 7.69 10.99
CA ASP A 153 -7.37 7.56 12.32
C ASP A 153 -8.73 6.84 12.21
N ASP A 154 -9.03 6.00 13.21
CA ASP A 154 -10.35 5.38 13.35
C ASP A 154 -11.31 6.44 13.88
N GLU A 155 -12.47 6.62 13.24
CA GLU A 155 -13.45 7.59 13.74
C GLU A 155 -14.10 7.00 15.00
N SER A 156 -13.71 7.56 16.15
CA SER A 156 -14.34 7.30 17.45
C SER A 156 -15.58 8.16 17.63
#